data_AF-A0A535HJT6-F1
#
_entry.id   AF-A0A535HJT6-F1
#
_cell.length_a   1.000
_cell.length_b   1.000
_cell.length_c   1.000
_cell.angle_alpha   90.00
_cell.angle_beta   90.00
_cell.angle_gamma   90.00
#
_symmetry.space_group_name_H-M   'P 1'
#
loop_
_entity.id
_entity.type
_entity.pdbx_description
1 polymer ?
#
loop_
_entity_poly.entity_id
_entity_poly.type
_entity_poly.pdbx_seq_one_letter_code
_entity_poly.pdbx_strand_id
1 'polypeptide(L)'
;MSLIVDAQEPTAPVSRGRSLALAPVAVILLVFAATLEPVQQAARIALGLAGLAPLAVTMSGEVRDEEGAPIAHAFVRVGQDRELATGFTDEAGIYRLAFAIRTGESANVSVGATGYEASVRALRITSSDPRSDARLHRRIRIDSGATVHLAVASEDGLCSSVRTEPDHSWPCRLLHVTVAGAGVLRVAVQADDPRDRLGVSFAVGSQPALVFATPCCPLEDAASLPEGADALVQIVALDLYRSAAPSGDTERGFTLRTALDPP
;
A
#
# COMPACT_ATOMS: atom_id res chain seq x y z
N MET A 1 -85.31 2.14 -34.42
CA MET A 1 -85.75 1.28 -35.55
C MET A 1 -84.95 1.74 -36.76
N SER A 2 -84.33 0.78 -37.42
CA SER A 2 -83.13 0.85 -38.27
C SER A 2 -83.19 1.79 -39.48
N LEU A 3 -82.03 2.29 -39.92
CA LEU A 3 -81.50 2.03 -41.27
C LEU A 3 -80.01 2.37 -41.36
N ILE A 4 -79.29 1.40 -41.94
CA ILE A 4 -77.86 1.31 -42.17
C ILE A 4 -77.51 2.13 -43.43
N VAL A 5 -76.39 2.83 -43.42
CA VAL A 5 -75.65 3.20 -44.63
C VAL A 5 -74.17 2.91 -44.37
N ASP A 6 -73.65 1.91 -45.08
CA ASP A 6 -72.23 1.61 -45.23
C ASP A 6 -71.50 2.82 -45.83
N ALA A 7 -70.39 3.22 -45.23
CA ALA A 7 -69.42 4.09 -45.85
C ALA A 7 -68.01 3.68 -45.42
N GLN A 8 -67.45 2.77 -46.22
CA GLN A 8 -66.07 2.69 -46.68
C GLN A 8 -64.97 3.27 -45.76
N GLU A 9 -64.19 2.35 -45.22
CA GLU A 9 -62.88 2.56 -44.59
C GLU A 9 -61.90 3.29 -45.55
N PRO A 10 -61.37 4.47 -45.20
CA PRO A 10 -60.24 5.04 -45.92
C PRO A 10 -58.96 4.36 -45.41
N THR A 11 -58.47 3.39 -46.19
CA THR A 11 -57.10 2.86 -46.11
C THR A 11 -56.09 4.00 -45.99
N ALA A 12 -55.35 4.02 -44.88
CA ALA A 12 -54.20 4.90 -44.72
C ALA A 12 -53.19 4.67 -45.85
N PRO A 13 -52.62 5.73 -46.45
CA PRO A 13 -51.51 5.54 -47.38
C PRO A 13 -50.32 4.99 -46.60
N VAL A 14 -49.90 3.77 -46.95
CA VAL A 14 -48.63 3.19 -46.56
C VAL A 14 -47.52 4.12 -47.05
N SER A 15 -47.01 4.94 -46.12
CA SER A 15 -45.77 5.69 -46.28
C SER A 15 -44.60 4.70 -46.32
N ARG A 16 -44.41 4.08 -47.48
CA ARG A 16 -43.17 3.40 -47.85
C ARG A 16 -42.20 4.45 -48.35
N GLY A 17 -41.13 4.67 -47.58
CA GLY A 17 -39.93 5.32 -48.10
C GLY A 17 -39.34 6.38 -47.17
N ARG A 18 -38.63 5.92 -46.13
CA ARG A 18 -37.41 6.55 -45.59
C ARG A 18 -36.96 5.83 -44.31
N SER A 19 -36.56 4.56 -44.43
CA SER A 19 -35.92 3.85 -43.31
C SER A 19 -34.59 3.16 -43.66
N LEU A 20 -34.06 3.37 -44.88
CA LEU A 20 -32.84 2.68 -45.34
C LEU A 20 -31.56 3.52 -45.34
N ALA A 21 -31.62 4.81 -44.97
CA ALA A 21 -30.42 5.67 -44.91
C ALA A 21 -29.77 5.74 -43.51
N LEU A 22 -30.47 5.32 -42.46
CA LEU A 22 -29.95 5.37 -41.08
C LEU A 22 -28.98 4.22 -40.78
N ALA A 23 -29.20 3.04 -41.35
CA ALA A 23 -28.34 1.88 -41.14
C ALA A 23 -26.88 2.10 -41.62
N PRO A 24 -26.60 2.59 -42.84
CA PRO A 24 -25.22 2.80 -43.28
C PRO A 24 -24.52 3.95 -42.52
N VAL A 25 -25.24 5.02 -42.16
CA VAL A 25 -24.69 6.12 -41.36
C VAL A 25 -24.37 5.65 -39.94
N ALA A 26 -25.24 4.85 -39.32
CA ALA A 26 -24.98 4.25 -38.01
C ALA A 26 -23.79 3.29 -38.04
N VAL A 27 -23.64 2.48 -39.09
CA VAL A 27 -22.48 1.59 -39.26
C VAL A 27 -21.19 2.39 -39.45
N ILE A 28 -21.19 3.46 -40.25
CA ILE A 28 -20.02 4.34 -40.42
C ILE A 28 -19.67 5.03 -39.10
N LEU A 29 -20.66 5.53 -38.35
CA LEU A 29 -20.42 6.13 -37.04
C LEU A 29 -19.89 5.13 -36.02
N LEU A 30 -20.38 3.87 -36.04
CA LEU A 30 -19.87 2.78 -35.19
C LEU A 30 -18.44 2.41 -35.54
N VAL A 31 -18.11 2.28 -36.83
CA VAL A 31 -16.74 2.01 -37.30
C VAL A 31 -15.82 3.17 -36.92
N PHE A 32 -16.26 4.41 -37.13
CA PHE A 32 -15.48 5.60 -36.79
C PHE A 32 -15.26 5.72 -35.26
N ALA A 33 -16.29 5.51 -34.46
CA ALA A 33 -16.19 5.46 -33.00
C ALA A 33 -15.22 4.36 -32.55
N ALA A 34 -15.34 3.14 -33.08
CA ALA A 34 -14.46 2.01 -32.76
C ALA A 34 -12.99 2.28 -33.15
N THR A 35 -12.73 3.05 -34.21
CA THR A 35 -11.36 3.44 -34.58
C THR A 35 -10.80 4.60 -33.75
N LEU A 36 -11.67 5.44 -33.17
CA LEU A 36 -11.27 6.58 -32.34
C LEU A 36 -11.03 6.19 -30.89
N GLU A 37 -11.73 5.20 -30.35
CA GLU A 37 -11.56 4.70 -28.98
C GLU A 37 -10.09 4.39 -28.61
N PRO A 38 -9.33 3.60 -29.40
CA PRO A 38 -7.94 3.31 -29.05
C PRO A 38 -7.05 4.55 -29.07
N VAL A 39 -7.30 5.49 -30.00
CA VAL A 39 -6.57 6.77 -30.09
C VAL A 39 -6.87 7.66 -28.88
N GLN A 40 -8.14 7.75 -28.48
CA GLN A 40 -8.56 8.50 -27.31
C GLN A 40 -8.02 7.90 -26.01
N GLN A 41 -7.99 6.56 -25.92
CA GLN A 41 -7.41 5.86 -24.77
C GLN A 41 -5.91 6.10 -24.67
N ALA A 42 -5.17 5.97 -25.77
CA ALA A 42 -3.74 6.26 -25.80
C ALA A 42 -3.43 7.72 -25.42
N ALA A 43 -4.21 8.67 -25.93
CA ALA A 43 -4.08 10.08 -25.58
C ALA A 43 -4.34 10.34 -24.08
N ARG A 44 -5.38 9.72 -23.50
CA ARG A 44 -5.68 9.81 -22.06
C ARG A 44 -4.56 9.23 -21.20
N ILE A 45 -4.02 8.08 -21.59
CA ILE A 45 -2.89 7.46 -20.88
C ILE A 45 -1.67 8.36 -20.96
N ALA A 46 -1.32 8.89 -22.14
CA ALA A 46 -0.18 9.78 -22.31
C ALA A 46 -0.31 11.07 -21.50
N LEU A 47 -1.48 11.71 -21.52
CA LEU A 47 -1.78 12.89 -20.69
C LEU A 47 -1.74 12.56 -19.20
N GLY A 48 -2.28 11.40 -18.83
CA GLY A 48 -2.30 10.89 -17.46
C GLY A 48 -0.90 10.66 -16.92
N LEU A 49 -0.06 9.95 -17.68
CA LEU A 49 1.35 9.69 -17.35
C LEU A 49 2.19 10.96 -17.30
N ALA A 50 1.89 11.95 -18.15
CA ALA A 50 2.50 13.28 -18.12
C ALA A 50 2.02 14.15 -16.94
N GLY A 51 1.08 13.67 -16.11
CA GLY A 51 0.52 14.41 -14.98
C GLY A 51 -0.46 15.52 -15.38
N LEU A 52 -0.88 15.58 -16.64
CA LEU A 52 -1.77 16.61 -17.18
C LEU A 52 -3.27 16.28 -16.97
N ALA A 53 -3.58 15.02 -16.64
CA ALA A 53 -4.92 14.55 -16.31
C ALA A 53 -4.86 13.41 -15.27
N PRO A 54 -5.95 13.06 -14.60
CA PRO A 54 -6.04 11.82 -13.84
C PRO A 54 -5.83 10.60 -14.76
N LEU A 55 -4.96 9.68 -14.34
CA LEU A 55 -4.72 8.40 -15.00
C LEU A 55 -5.59 7.33 -14.36
N ALA A 56 -6.38 6.62 -15.16
CA ALA A 56 -7.03 5.39 -14.71
C ALA A 56 -5.97 4.27 -14.63
N VAL A 57 -5.82 3.70 -13.43
CA VAL A 57 -4.82 2.71 -13.08
C VAL A 57 -5.50 1.44 -12.61
N THR A 58 -4.96 0.30 -13.02
CA THR A 58 -5.32 -1.02 -12.47
C THR A 58 -4.09 -1.64 -11.83
N MET A 59 -3.92 -1.43 -10.54
CA MET A 59 -2.81 -1.99 -9.77
C MET A 59 -3.07 -3.46 -9.45
N SER A 60 -2.02 -4.26 -9.45
CA SER A 60 -2.06 -5.66 -8.99
C SER A 60 -0.86 -5.99 -8.12
N GLY A 61 -0.95 -7.09 -7.38
CA GLY A 61 0.17 -7.57 -6.57
C GLY A 61 -0.19 -8.80 -5.77
N GLU A 62 0.82 -9.36 -5.12
CA GLU A 62 0.74 -10.47 -4.19
C GLU A 62 1.12 -10.03 -2.77
N VAL A 63 0.38 -10.50 -1.78
CA VAL A 63 0.70 -10.30 -0.36
C VAL A 63 1.07 -11.63 0.26
N ARG A 64 2.30 -11.71 0.80
CA ARG A 64 2.85 -12.93 1.40
C ARG A 64 3.43 -12.64 2.78
N ASP A 65 3.56 -13.68 3.60
CA ASP A 65 4.29 -13.61 4.87
C ASP A 65 5.80 -13.80 4.68
N GLU A 66 6.54 -13.78 5.80
CA GLU A 66 7.99 -13.98 5.80
C GLU A 66 8.40 -15.40 5.39
N GLU A 67 7.53 -16.38 5.53
CA GLU A 67 7.75 -17.75 5.03
C GLU A 67 7.38 -17.92 3.54
N GLY A 68 6.83 -16.87 2.92
CA GLY A 68 6.39 -16.88 1.52
C GLY A 68 4.97 -17.44 1.31
N ALA A 69 4.25 -17.74 2.39
CA ALA A 69 2.86 -18.18 2.30
C ALA A 69 1.95 -17.00 1.91
N PRO A 70 0.94 -17.22 1.04
CA PRO A 70 0.01 -16.17 0.66
C PRO A 70 -0.88 -15.75 1.84
N ILE A 71 -1.15 -14.45 1.95
CA ILE A 71 -2.04 -13.91 2.98
C ILE A 71 -3.39 -13.55 2.36
N ALA A 72 -4.40 -14.36 2.64
CA ALA A 72 -5.78 -14.11 2.24
C ALA A 72 -6.42 -12.98 3.07
N HIS A 73 -7.36 -12.25 2.46
CA HIS A 73 -8.13 -11.18 3.10
C HIS A 73 -7.27 -10.06 3.73
N ALA A 74 -6.03 -9.87 3.25
CA ALA A 74 -5.23 -8.70 3.59
C ALA A 74 -5.90 -7.46 2.97
N PHE A 75 -6.05 -6.40 3.74
CA PHE A 75 -6.54 -5.14 3.22
C PHE A 75 -5.42 -4.44 2.45
N VAL A 76 -5.76 -3.86 1.31
CA VAL A 76 -4.87 -3.03 0.49
C VAL A 76 -5.54 -1.68 0.31
N ARG A 77 -4.80 -0.61 0.59
CA ARG A 77 -5.31 0.76 0.49
C ARG A 77 -4.29 1.64 -0.20
N VAL A 78 -4.72 2.31 -1.26
CA VAL A 78 -3.93 3.30 -2.00
C VAL A 78 -4.49 4.67 -1.70
N GLY A 79 -3.64 5.56 -1.19
CA GLY A 79 -3.99 6.94 -0.92
C GLY A 79 -3.07 7.92 -1.63
N GLN A 80 -3.64 8.89 -2.33
CA GLN A 80 -2.95 10.09 -2.80
C GLN A 80 -3.88 11.28 -2.57
N ASP A 81 -3.41 12.29 -1.82
CA ASP A 81 -4.23 13.42 -1.37
C ASP A 81 -5.56 13.00 -0.71
N ARG A 82 -6.68 13.24 -1.40
CA ARG A 82 -8.05 12.91 -0.98
C ARG A 82 -8.60 11.67 -1.67
N GLU A 83 -7.88 11.13 -2.64
CA GLU A 83 -8.28 9.94 -3.36
C GLU A 83 -7.85 8.71 -2.57
N LEU A 84 -8.81 7.81 -2.33
CA LEU A 84 -8.61 6.60 -1.56
C LEU A 84 -9.25 5.44 -2.29
N ALA A 85 -8.44 4.44 -2.62
CA ALA A 85 -8.92 3.16 -3.15
C ALA A 85 -8.61 2.06 -2.14
N THR A 86 -9.53 1.11 -1.99
CA THR A 86 -9.39 -0.01 -1.05
C THR A 86 -9.80 -1.32 -1.71
N GLY A 87 -9.14 -2.40 -1.34
CA GLY A 87 -9.45 -3.76 -1.79
C GLY A 87 -8.91 -4.78 -0.80
N PHE A 88 -9.13 -6.04 -1.12
CA PHE A 88 -8.66 -7.17 -0.34
C PHE A 88 -7.99 -8.20 -1.24
N THR A 89 -7.04 -8.96 -0.69
CA THR A 89 -6.48 -10.13 -1.37
C THR A 89 -7.46 -11.30 -1.35
N ASP A 90 -7.38 -12.13 -2.40
CA ASP A 90 -8.06 -13.42 -2.48
C ASP A 90 -7.32 -14.52 -1.69
N GLU A 91 -7.81 -15.76 -1.77
CA GLU A 91 -7.22 -16.93 -1.11
C GLU A 91 -5.78 -17.25 -1.55
N ALA A 92 -5.38 -16.80 -2.74
CA ALA A 92 -4.02 -16.94 -3.24
C ALA A 92 -3.11 -15.76 -2.83
N GLY A 93 -3.62 -14.82 -2.02
CA GLY A 93 -2.91 -13.61 -1.63
C GLY A 93 -2.82 -12.58 -2.75
N ILE A 94 -3.57 -12.74 -3.85
CA ILE A 94 -3.51 -11.86 -5.02
C ILE A 94 -4.57 -10.78 -4.86
N TYR A 95 -4.24 -9.54 -5.25
CA TYR A 95 -5.22 -8.46 -5.33
C TYR A 95 -5.16 -7.75 -6.69
N ARG A 96 -6.29 -7.14 -7.05
CA ARG A 96 -6.39 -6.21 -8.18
C ARG A 96 -7.30 -5.05 -7.81
N LEU A 97 -6.81 -3.82 -7.98
CA LEU A 97 -7.50 -2.61 -7.57
C LEU A 97 -7.47 -1.58 -8.70
N ALA A 98 -8.64 -1.10 -9.10
CA ALA A 98 -8.79 -0.03 -10.08
C ALA A 98 -9.06 1.30 -9.40
N PHE A 99 -8.34 2.35 -9.79
CA PHE A 99 -8.49 3.71 -9.26
C PHE A 99 -8.04 4.76 -10.27
N ALA A 100 -8.36 6.03 -10.03
CA ALA A 100 -7.79 7.15 -10.76
C ALA A 100 -6.77 7.85 -9.85
N ILE A 101 -5.69 8.41 -10.42
CA ILE A 101 -4.63 9.08 -9.66
C ILE A 101 -3.86 10.08 -10.53
N ARG A 102 -3.06 10.98 -9.94
CA ARG A 102 -2.13 11.86 -10.66
C ARG A 102 -0.69 11.33 -10.55
N THR A 103 -0.03 11.10 -11.67
CA THR A 103 1.32 10.47 -11.71
C THR A 103 2.47 11.39 -11.30
N GLY A 104 2.21 12.70 -11.18
CA GLY A 104 3.19 13.70 -10.74
C GLY A 104 3.57 13.60 -9.26
N GLU A 105 2.83 12.81 -8.47
CA GLU A 105 3.04 12.65 -7.03
C GLU A 105 3.13 11.16 -6.67
N SER A 106 3.73 10.86 -5.52
CA SER A 106 3.80 9.48 -5.02
C SER A 106 2.49 9.13 -4.32
N ALA A 107 1.98 7.92 -4.59
CA ALA A 107 0.87 7.34 -3.86
C ALA A 107 1.40 6.58 -2.64
N ASN A 108 0.66 6.55 -1.53
CA ASN A 108 0.96 5.66 -0.42
C ASN A 108 0.14 4.39 -0.55
N VAL A 109 0.82 3.25 -0.65
CA VAL A 109 0.21 1.92 -0.60
C VAL A 109 0.38 1.39 0.82
N SER A 110 -0.73 1.16 1.49
CA SER A 110 -0.79 0.55 2.82
C SER A 110 -1.43 -0.83 2.71
N VAL A 111 -0.73 -1.85 3.18
CA VAL A 111 -1.18 -3.24 3.20
C VAL A 111 -1.17 -3.72 4.65
N GLY A 112 -2.18 -4.45 5.06
CA GLY A 112 -2.17 -5.09 6.37
C GLY A 112 -3.14 -6.24 6.50
N ALA A 113 -2.92 -7.05 7.52
CA ALA A 113 -3.73 -8.21 7.81
C ALA A 113 -3.81 -8.43 9.33
N THR A 114 -4.87 -9.06 9.80
CA THR A 114 -4.99 -9.39 11.23
C THR A 114 -3.86 -10.33 11.64
N GLY A 115 -3.10 -9.94 12.66
CA GLY A 115 -1.96 -10.71 13.17
C GLY A 115 -0.61 -10.29 12.57
N TYR A 116 -0.63 -9.41 11.57
CA TYR A 116 0.57 -8.91 10.89
C TYR A 116 0.83 -7.43 11.19
N GLU A 117 2.08 -7.03 11.03
CA GLU A 117 2.50 -5.63 10.99
C GLU A 117 1.96 -4.99 9.70
N ALA A 118 1.50 -3.75 9.78
CA ALA A 118 1.06 -3.02 8.59
C ALA A 118 2.28 -2.53 7.82
N SER A 119 2.28 -2.73 6.51
CA SER A 119 3.32 -2.24 5.60
C SER A 119 2.81 -1.00 4.88
N VAL A 120 3.62 0.06 4.84
CA VAL A 120 3.35 1.28 4.07
C VAL A 120 4.51 1.54 3.14
N ARG A 121 4.22 1.79 1.85
CA ARG A 121 5.22 2.08 0.83
C ARG A 121 4.78 3.23 -0.07
N ALA A 122 5.74 4.02 -0.52
CA ALA A 122 5.52 5.00 -1.58
C ALA A 122 5.57 4.28 -2.94
N LEU A 123 4.53 4.47 -3.75
CA LEU A 123 4.42 3.98 -5.11
C LEU A 123 4.47 5.15 -6.08
N ARG A 124 5.46 5.13 -6.97
CA ARG A 124 5.50 6.04 -8.13
C ARG A 124 4.81 5.38 -9.30
N ILE A 125 3.76 6.03 -9.79
CA ILE A 125 2.97 5.51 -10.91
C ILE A 125 3.64 5.91 -12.22
N THR A 126 4.25 4.92 -12.89
CA THR A 126 4.90 5.10 -14.21
C THR A 126 4.19 4.36 -15.34
N SER A 127 3.17 3.57 -15.03
CA SER A 127 2.30 2.88 -15.99
C SER A 127 0.84 2.86 -15.51
N SER A 128 -0.08 2.46 -16.38
CA SER A 128 -1.50 2.25 -16.05
C SER A 128 -1.79 0.92 -15.33
N ASP A 129 -0.79 0.06 -15.20
CA ASP A 129 -0.88 -1.31 -14.70
C ASP A 129 0.28 -1.66 -13.73
N PRO A 130 0.53 -0.84 -12.70
CA PRO A 130 1.65 -1.06 -11.80
C PRO A 130 1.47 -2.35 -10.99
N ARG A 131 2.59 -3.03 -10.75
CA ARG A 131 2.67 -4.17 -9.82
C ARG A 131 3.30 -3.71 -8.51
N SER A 132 2.70 -4.11 -7.39
CA SER A 132 3.19 -3.78 -6.05
C SER A 132 3.00 -4.98 -5.12
N ASP A 133 3.99 -5.86 -5.07
CA ASP A 133 3.96 -6.97 -4.12
C ASP A 133 4.28 -6.47 -2.70
N ALA A 134 3.78 -7.17 -1.68
CA ALA A 134 4.02 -6.83 -0.28
C ALA A 134 4.36 -8.07 0.54
N ARG A 135 5.39 -7.95 1.37
CA ARG A 135 5.73 -8.92 2.40
C ARG A 135 5.28 -8.37 3.75
N LEU A 136 4.54 -9.14 4.53
CA LEU A 136 4.11 -8.77 5.88
C LEU A 136 4.77 -9.66 6.92
N HIS A 137 5.21 -9.05 8.01
CA HIS A 137 5.75 -9.77 9.16
C HIS A 137 4.65 -10.03 10.19
N ARG A 138 4.73 -11.17 10.86
CA ARG A 138 3.85 -11.45 11.99
C ARG A 138 4.15 -10.49 13.12
N ARG A 139 3.12 -10.01 13.81
CA ARG A 139 3.32 -9.19 15.01
C ARG A 139 3.94 -10.04 16.11
N ILE A 140 5.15 -9.68 16.50
CA ILE A 140 5.88 -10.33 17.57
C ILE A 140 5.59 -9.62 18.89
N ARG A 141 5.24 -10.42 19.90
CA ARG A 141 5.12 -10.00 21.29
C ARG A 141 6.15 -10.73 22.12
N ILE A 142 6.91 -10.00 22.92
CA ILE A 142 7.91 -10.53 23.83
C ILE A 142 7.74 -9.92 25.22
N ASP A 143 8.22 -10.61 26.24
CA ASP A 143 8.28 -10.08 27.59
C ASP A 143 9.59 -9.31 27.81
N SER A 144 9.56 -8.32 28.71
CA SER A 144 10.77 -7.63 29.15
C SER A 144 11.79 -8.63 29.73
N GLY A 145 13.04 -8.57 29.27
CA GLY A 145 14.09 -9.55 29.59
C GLY A 145 14.34 -10.58 28.48
N ALA A 146 13.45 -10.64 27.47
CA ALA A 146 13.62 -11.52 26.33
C ALA A 146 14.72 -11.04 25.38
N THR A 147 15.28 -12.00 24.64
CA THR A 147 16.19 -11.79 23.51
C THR A 147 15.60 -12.48 22.28
N VAL A 148 15.53 -11.77 21.16
CA VAL A 148 15.02 -12.29 19.89
C VAL A 148 15.91 -11.91 18.74
N HIS A 149 15.94 -12.76 17.72
CA HIS A 149 16.70 -12.55 16.50
C HIS A 149 15.73 -12.34 15.33
N LEU A 150 15.96 -11.29 14.55
CA LEU A 150 15.09 -10.84 13.47
C LEU A 150 15.90 -10.22 12.36
N ALA A 151 15.22 -9.87 11.27
CA ALA A 151 15.83 -9.13 10.19
C ALA A 151 14.87 -8.09 9.59
N VAL A 152 15.47 -7.05 9.02
CA VAL A 152 14.79 -6.03 8.22
C VAL A 152 15.23 -6.19 6.76
N ALA A 153 14.29 -6.38 5.85
CA ALA A 153 14.55 -6.47 4.42
C ALA A 153 14.15 -5.20 3.67
N SER A 154 14.74 -4.99 2.50
CA SER A 154 14.54 -3.82 1.65
C SER A 154 13.11 -3.67 1.14
N GLU A 155 12.36 -4.77 1.13
CA GLU A 155 10.96 -4.93 0.75
C GLU A 155 9.96 -4.78 1.91
N ASP A 156 10.43 -4.60 3.14
CA ASP A 156 9.57 -4.49 4.33
C ASP A 156 8.80 -3.16 4.42
N GLY A 157 7.85 -3.05 5.34
CA GLY A 157 7.14 -1.79 5.56
C GLY A 157 8.08 -0.62 5.87
N LEU A 158 7.76 0.57 5.38
CA LEU A 158 8.46 1.78 5.77
C LEU A 158 7.89 2.30 7.07
N CYS A 159 8.76 2.66 7.99
CA CYS A 159 8.40 3.46 9.14
C CYS A 159 8.87 4.90 8.95
N SER A 160 8.03 5.85 9.36
CA SER A 160 8.31 7.29 9.24
C SER A 160 8.63 7.92 10.59
N SER A 161 9.45 8.97 10.57
CA SER A 161 9.52 9.91 11.70
C SER A 161 8.29 10.81 11.67
N VAL A 162 7.60 10.96 12.80
CA VAL A 162 6.27 11.62 12.85
C VAL A 162 6.35 13.15 12.72
N ARG A 163 7.52 13.80 12.76
CA ARG A 163 7.56 15.26 12.99
C ARG A 163 8.50 16.15 12.20
N THR A 164 9.49 15.65 11.47
CA THR A 164 10.54 16.59 11.01
C THR A 164 10.84 16.57 9.53
N GLU A 165 10.81 15.42 8.84
CA GLU A 165 11.02 15.39 7.39
C GLU A 165 10.28 14.22 6.75
N PRO A 166 9.27 14.45 5.89
CA PRO A 166 8.55 13.38 5.20
C PRO A 166 9.41 12.59 4.20
N ASP A 167 10.64 13.04 3.94
CA ASP A 167 11.54 12.43 2.94
C ASP A 167 12.40 11.28 3.48
N HIS A 168 12.47 11.10 4.80
CA HIS A 168 13.30 10.06 5.42
C HIS A 168 12.43 8.95 6.02
N SER A 169 12.24 7.91 5.22
CA SER A 169 11.59 6.66 5.63
C SER A 169 12.51 5.49 5.30
N TRP A 170 12.53 4.50 6.19
CA TRP A 170 13.40 3.34 6.10
C TRP A 170 12.58 2.07 6.28
N PRO A 171 12.97 0.96 5.62
CA PRO A 171 12.45 -0.35 5.96
C PRO A 171 12.63 -0.61 7.46
N CYS A 172 11.62 -1.24 8.07
CA CYS A 172 11.58 -1.42 9.51
C CYS A 172 10.88 -2.69 9.96
N ARG A 173 11.11 -3.04 11.23
CA ARG A 173 10.37 -4.06 11.98
C ARG A 173 9.79 -3.48 13.25
N LEU A 174 8.61 -3.96 13.64
CA LEU A 174 7.88 -3.54 14.83
C LEU A 174 7.72 -4.69 15.83
N LEU A 175 8.10 -4.44 17.07
CA LEU A 175 7.97 -5.40 18.16
C LEU A 175 7.15 -4.81 19.30
N HIS A 176 6.31 -5.64 19.89
CA HIS A 176 5.59 -5.33 21.11
C HIS A 176 6.32 -5.96 22.30
N VAL A 177 6.68 -5.16 23.29
CA VAL A 177 7.34 -5.60 24.52
C VAL A 177 6.38 -5.39 25.69
N THR A 178 5.98 -6.49 26.32
CA THR A 178 5.15 -6.47 27.52
C THR A 178 6.04 -6.33 28.74
N VAL A 179 5.81 -5.29 29.53
CA VAL A 179 6.61 -4.97 30.71
C VAL A 179 6.11 -5.76 31.91
N ALA A 180 6.94 -6.67 32.44
CA ALA A 180 6.55 -7.59 33.51
C ALA A 180 6.48 -6.94 34.91
N GLY A 181 7.06 -5.76 35.10
CA GLY A 181 7.07 -5.03 36.37
C GLY A 181 7.40 -3.55 36.16
N ALA A 182 7.06 -2.68 37.10
CA ALA A 182 7.45 -1.27 37.00
C ALA A 182 8.98 -1.14 37.07
N GLY A 183 9.57 -0.35 36.18
CA GLY A 183 11.02 -0.21 36.10
C GLY A 183 11.48 0.55 34.87
N VAL A 184 12.77 0.45 34.54
CA VAL A 184 13.34 1.01 33.32
C VAL A 184 13.53 -0.11 32.30
N LEU A 185 12.69 -0.12 31.27
CA LEU A 185 12.87 -1.01 30.11
C LEU A 185 14.02 -0.47 29.26
N ARG A 186 15.07 -1.27 29.08
CA ARG A 186 16.17 -1.01 28.16
C ARG A 186 16.05 -1.94 26.96
N VAL A 187 16.21 -1.39 25.77
CA VAL A 187 16.24 -2.13 24.51
C VAL A 187 17.58 -1.90 23.84
N ALA A 188 18.19 -2.95 23.32
CA ALA A 188 19.47 -2.88 22.63
C ALA A 188 19.42 -3.74 21.36
N VAL A 189 19.89 -3.18 20.24
CA VAL A 189 20.00 -3.85 18.95
C VAL A 189 21.46 -4.12 18.66
N GLN A 190 21.77 -5.37 18.35
CA GLN A 190 23.07 -5.81 17.88
C GLN A 190 22.92 -6.34 16.46
N ALA A 191 23.50 -5.64 15.48
CA ALA A 191 23.55 -6.13 14.10
C ALA A 191 24.42 -7.39 13.99
N ASP A 192 24.09 -8.26 13.04
CA ASP A 192 24.88 -9.45 12.74
C ASP A 192 26.19 -9.09 12.03
N ASP A 193 26.14 -8.17 11.05
CA ASP A 193 27.32 -7.52 10.47
C ASP A 193 27.53 -6.14 11.12
N PRO A 194 28.69 -5.86 11.71
CA PRO A 194 28.99 -4.54 12.29
C PRO A 194 29.00 -3.38 11.28
N ARG A 195 28.94 -3.66 9.97
CA ARG A 195 28.82 -2.65 8.91
C ARG A 195 27.38 -2.19 8.71
N ASP A 196 26.42 -2.98 9.16
CA ASP A 196 25.00 -2.68 8.98
C ASP A 196 24.61 -1.48 9.85
N ARG A 197 23.84 -0.57 9.25
CA ARG A 197 23.44 0.66 9.94
C ARG A 197 22.01 0.52 10.41
N LEU A 198 21.86 0.05 11.65
CA LEU A 198 20.57 -0.07 12.31
C LEU A 198 20.29 1.12 13.24
N GLY A 199 19.01 1.35 13.49
CA GLY A 199 18.55 2.28 14.52
C GLY A 199 17.39 1.69 15.30
N VAL A 200 17.33 1.97 16.60
CA VAL A 200 16.18 1.63 17.44
C VAL A 200 15.50 2.90 17.96
N SER A 201 14.18 2.85 18.05
CA SER A 201 13.36 3.85 18.75
C SER A 201 12.20 3.12 19.43
N PHE A 202 11.78 3.57 20.60
CA PHE A 202 10.59 3.02 21.26
C PHE A 202 9.50 4.09 21.39
N ALA A 203 8.25 3.64 21.37
CA ALA A 203 7.07 4.40 21.74
C ALA A 203 6.25 3.64 22.79
N VAL A 204 5.61 4.39 23.68
CA VAL A 204 4.87 3.84 24.81
C VAL A 204 3.40 4.19 24.67
N GLY A 205 2.53 3.18 24.69
CA GLY A 205 1.08 3.37 24.58
C GLY A 205 0.64 3.99 23.25
N SER A 206 -0.32 4.92 23.29
CA SER A 206 -0.94 5.55 22.11
C SER A 206 -0.29 6.87 21.68
N GLN A 207 0.82 7.28 22.32
CA GLN A 207 1.52 8.52 21.99
C GLN A 207 2.72 8.22 21.10
N PRO A 208 2.67 8.58 19.80
CA PRO A 208 3.85 8.45 18.97
C PRO A 208 4.80 9.61 19.26
N ALA A 209 6.01 9.26 19.64
CA ALA A 209 7.19 10.03 19.27
C ALA A 209 8.29 9.05 18.87
N LEU A 210 8.02 8.25 17.81
CA LEU A 210 9.06 7.53 17.09
C LEU A 210 9.87 8.60 16.34
N VAL A 211 10.83 9.19 17.05
CA VAL A 211 11.70 10.25 16.54
C VAL A 211 13.10 9.68 16.49
N PHE A 212 13.57 9.36 15.29
CA PHE A 212 14.99 9.19 15.07
C PHE A 212 15.64 10.58 15.11
N ALA A 213 16.37 10.87 16.17
CA ALA A 213 17.20 12.07 16.22
C ALA A 213 18.35 11.92 15.21
N THR A 214 18.56 12.95 14.37
CA THR A 214 19.81 13.12 13.62
C THR A 214 20.91 13.64 14.56
N PRO A 215 22.17 13.13 14.52
CA PRO A 215 22.70 12.09 13.65
C PRO A 215 22.21 10.68 14.06
N CYS A 216 21.45 10.04 13.17
CA CYS A 216 20.72 8.78 13.32
C CYS A 216 21.64 7.61 13.70
N CYS A 217 21.36 6.72 14.66
CA CYS A 217 20.29 6.46 15.64
C CYS A 217 20.99 5.70 16.78
N PRO A 218 20.56 5.74 18.05
CA PRO A 218 21.21 4.91 19.06
C PRO A 218 20.93 3.43 18.78
N LEU A 219 21.88 2.56 19.13
CA LEU A 219 21.69 1.10 19.14
C LEU A 219 21.00 0.63 20.43
N GLU A 220 20.84 1.53 21.40
CA GLU A 220 20.17 1.26 22.66
C GLU A 220 19.22 2.40 23.01
N ASP A 221 18.10 2.10 23.63
CA ASP A 221 17.17 3.09 24.13
C ASP A 221 16.51 2.62 25.43
N ALA A 222 15.99 3.55 26.24
CA ALA A 222 15.43 3.21 27.54
C ALA A 222 14.29 4.12 27.99
N ALA A 223 13.30 3.54 28.66
CA ALA A 223 12.19 4.28 29.27
C ALA A 223 11.77 3.71 30.62
N SER A 224 11.33 4.58 31.51
CA SER A 224 10.59 4.17 32.71
C SER A 224 9.15 3.83 32.33
N LEU A 225 8.72 2.62 32.66
CA LEU A 225 7.42 2.07 32.30
C LEU A 225 6.73 1.43 33.50
N PRO A 226 5.40 1.54 33.61
CA PRO A 226 4.64 0.81 34.61
C PRO A 226 4.52 -0.68 34.24
N GLU A 227 4.20 -1.50 35.23
CA GLU A 227 3.85 -2.91 35.03
C GLU A 227 2.66 -3.05 34.07
N GLY A 228 2.74 -4.02 33.18
CA GLY A 228 1.71 -4.31 32.17
C GLY A 228 1.69 -3.34 30.98
N ALA A 229 2.63 -2.39 30.90
CA ALA A 229 2.77 -1.54 29.72
C ALA A 229 3.13 -2.38 28.48
N ASP A 230 2.52 -2.03 27.33
CA ASP A 230 2.91 -2.51 26.01
C ASP A 230 3.73 -1.43 25.31
N ALA A 231 5.03 -1.70 25.15
CA ALA A 231 5.97 -0.81 24.47
C ALA A 231 6.14 -1.25 23.02
N LEU A 232 5.94 -0.33 22.07
CA LEU A 232 6.21 -0.57 20.67
C LEU A 232 7.65 -0.17 20.36
N VAL A 233 8.47 -1.16 20.02
CA VAL A 233 9.87 -0.98 19.62
C VAL A 233 9.95 -1.04 18.11
N GLN A 234 10.57 -0.02 17.52
CA GLN A 234 10.81 0.08 16.10
C GLN A 234 12.30 -0.05 15.80
N ILE A 235 12.64 -0.95 14.90
CA ILE A 235 14.00 -1.12 14.39
C ILE A 235 14.01 -0.74 12.91
N VAL A 236 14.94 0.12 12.51
CA VAL A 236 15.08 0.57 11.12
C VAL A 236 16.44 0.19 10.55
N ALA A 237 16.45 -0.14 9.26
CA ALA A 237 17.67 -0.31 8.48
C ALA A 237 17.98 0.96 7.69
N LEU A 238 18.96 1.74 8.17
CA LEU A 238 19.31 3.06 7.65
C LEU A 238 20.06 3.00 6.32
N ASP A 239 20.78 1.90 6.07
CA ASP A 239 21.56 1.66 4.86
C ASP A 239 20.76 0.99 3.74
N LEU A 240 19.57 0.44 4.05
CA LEU A 240 18.59 0.02 3.05
C LEU A 240 17.81 1.21 2.44
N TYR A 241 18.25 2.44 2.72
CA TYR A 241 17.68 3.66 2.14
C TYR A 241 17.97 3.77 0.65
N ARG A 242 16.92 3.78 -0.18
CA ARG A 242 16.94 4.18 -1.60
C ARG A 242 18.11 3.62 -2.46
N SER A 243 18.48 2.36 -2.33
CA SER A 243 19.29 1.71 -3.37
C SER A 243 18.39 0.90 -4.31
N ALA A 244 18.05 1.52 -5.44
CA ALA A 244 17.79 0.78 -6.67
C ALA A 244 19.12 0.13 -7.11
N ALA A 245 19.52 -0.97 -6.46
CA ALA A 245 20.70 -1.74 -6.83
C ALA A 245 20.44 -3.25 -6.64
N PRO A 246 20.52 -4.07 -7.70
CA PRO A 246 20.25 -5.49 -7.64
C PRO A 246 21.54 -6.27 -7.40
N SER A 247 22.16 -6.19 -6.23
CA SER A 247 23.18 -7.18 -5.83
C SER A 247 23.79 -6.86 -4.47
N GLY A 248 23.69 -7.83 -3.56
CA GLY A 248 24.57 -7.93 -2.40
C GLY A 248 23.87 -8.59 -1.25
N ASP A 249 23.06 -7.79 -0.55
CA ASP A 249 22.32 -8.25 0.60
C ASP A 249 21.13 -7.31 0.80
N THR A 250 19.91 -7.82 0.64
CA THR A 250 18.67 -7.06 0.78
C THR A 250 18.12 -7.10 2.20
N GLU A 251 18.78 -7.83 3.09
CA GLU A 251 18.30 -8.12 4.43
C GLU A 251 19.37 -7.73 5.46
N ARG A 252 18.93 -7.32 6.65
CA ARG A 252 19.80 -6.90 7.75
C ARG A 252 19.36 -7.63 9.00
N GLY A 253 20.10 -8.69 9.34
CA GLY A 253 19.88 -9.49 10.53
C GLY A 253 20.37 -8.78 11.79
N PHE A 254 19.64 -8.96 12.89
CA PHE A 254 19.95 -8.36 14.17
C PHE A 254 19.38 -9.16 15.34
N THR A 255 20.01 -8.98 16.50
CA THR A 255 19.53 -9.46 17.78
C THR A 255 19.01 -8.29 18.60
N LEU A 256 17.72 -8.32 18.97
CA LEU A 256 17.13 -7.41 19.95
C LEU A 256 17.24 -8.04 21.34
N ARG A 257 17.82 -7.29 22.28
CA ARG A 257 17.87 -7.62 23.69
C ARG A 257 17.01 -6.64 24.46
N THR A 258 16.22 -7.15 25.40
CA THR A 258 15.44 -6.33 26.32
C THR A 258 15.87 -6.64 27.74
N ALA A 259 15.89 -5.63 28.60
CA ALA A 259 16.15 -5.76 30.03
C ALA A 259 15.22 -4.85 30.80
N LEU A 260 14.82 -5.26 32.01
CA LEU A 260 14.02 -4.43 32.91
C LEU A 260 14.83 -4.21 34.18
N ASP A 261 15.34 -2.99 34.33
CA ASP A 261 16.02 -2.59 35.55
C ASP A 261 14.98 -2.15 36.58
N PRO A 262 15.21 -2.40 37.88
CA PRO A 262 14.32 -1.92 38.94
C PRO A 262 14.26 -0.38 38.93
N PRO A 263 13.16 0.20 39.43
CA PRO A 263 12.94 1.65 39.45
C PRO A 263 13.93 2.41 40.35
#